data_AF-A0A2N1IIU7-F1
#
_entry.id   AF-A0A2N1IIU7-F1
#
_cell.length_a   1.000
_cell.length_b   1.000
_cell.length_c   1.000
_cell.angle_alpha   90.00
_cell.angle_beta   90.00
_cell.angle_gamma   90.00
#
_symmetry.space_group_name_H-M   'P 1'
#
loop_
_entity.id
_entity.type
_entity.pdbx_description
1 polymer ?
#
loop_
_entity_poly.entity_id
_entity_poly.type
_entity_poly.pdbx_seq_one_letter_code
_entity_poly.pdbx_strand_id
1 'polypeptide(L)'
;MKIQRKEILINHKSIVFMDYQKLADEYLSSDQIMSLKYKMTLVFRDFLKYKIWKYEKHKDLDYSCMALGERVCLNLAFLVAIKQFEIDIQTDININPLDFINSELRKGVSESLDYRRLVLTTVDDT
;
A
#
# COMPACT_ATOMS: atom_id res chain seq x y z
N MET A 1 -26.91 8.54 -8.80
CA MET A 1 -26.44 7.53 -7.84
C MET A 1 -25.64 8.25 -6.76
N LYS A 2 -25.92 8.03 -5.47
CA LYS A 2 -25.06 8.55 -4.38
C LYS A 2 -23.82 7.68 -4.33
N ILE A 3 -22.67 8.23 -4.69
CA ILE A 3 -21.37 7.58 -4.41
C ILE A 3 -21.25 7.56 -2.89
N GLN A 4 -21.31 6.37 -2.31
CA GLN A 4 -21.19 6.20 -0.87
C GLN A 4 -19.70 6.38 -0.53
N ARG A 5 -19.31 7.58 -0.08
CA ARG A 5 -17.97 7.81 0.48
C ARG A 5 -17.73 6.83 1.62
N LYS A 6 -16.62 6.11 1.59
CA LYS A 6 -16.24 5.17 2.65
C LYS A 6 -14.80 5.46 3.05
N GLU A 7 -14.64 6.17 4.15
CA GLU A 7 -13.35 6.53 4.72
C GLU A 7 -12.66 5.31 5.34
N ILE A 8 -11.37 5.11 5.06
CA ILE A 8 -10.54 4.10 5.72
C ILE A 8 -9.48 4.81 6.55
N LEU A 9 -9.70 4.89 7.86
CA LEU A 9 -8.73 5.47 8.78
C LEU A 9 -7.51 4.54 8.94
N ILE A 10 -6.32 4.98 8.54
CA ILE A 10 -5.07 4.22 8.65
C ILE A 10 -4.19 4.80 9.79
N ASN A 11 -4.51 4.43 11.03
CA ASN A 11 -3.63 4.69 12.18
C ASN A 11 -2.43 3.71 12.27
N HIS A 12 -1.52 3.93 13.23
CA HIS A 12 -0.34 3.09 13.53
C HIS A 12 -0.61 1.57 13.50
N LYS A 13 -1.68 1.11 14.16
CA LYS A 13 -1.99 -0.31 14.22
C LYS A 13 -2.47 -0.81 12.86
N SER A 14 -3.27 -0.01 12.17
CA SER A 14 -3.79 -0.33 10.85
C SER A 14 -2.71 -0.44 9.78
N ILE A 15 -1.69 0.43 9.71
CA ILE A 15 -0.67 0.29 8.64
C ILE A 15 0.19 -0.98 8.77
N VAL A 16 0.38 -1.50 9.98
CA VAL A 16 1.19 -2.70 10.23
C VAL A 16 0.36 -3.97 10.10
N PHE A 17 -0.88 -3.94 10.60
CA PHE A 17 -1.76 -5.10 10.70
C PHE A 17 -2.94 -5.06 9.72
N MET A 18 -2.88 -4.23 8.69
CA MET A 18 -3.88 -4.18 7.63
C MET A 18 -3.98 -5.55 6.97
N ASP A 19 -5.20 -6.00 6.73
CA ASP A 19 -5.49 -7.11 5.82
C ASP A 19 -5.93 -6.49 4.48
N TYR A 20 -4.96 -6.24 3.59
CA TYR A 20 -5.29 -5.62 2.30
C TYR A 20 -6.21 -6.50 1.45
N GLN A 21 -6.15 -7.84 1.61
CA GLN A 21 -6.94 -8.77 0.79
C GLN A 21 -8.41 -8.62 1.15
N LYS A 22 -8.71 -8.66 2.45
CA LYS A 22 -10.06 -8.41 2.95
C LYS A 22 -10.57 -7.03 2.52
N LEU A 23 -9.75 -5.98 2.62
CA LEU A 23 -10.15 -4.66 2.13
C LEU A 23 -10.41 -4.68 0.62
N ALA A 24 -9.53 -5.27 -0.19
CA ALA A 24 -9.76 -5.38 -1.64
C ALA A 24 -11.10 -6.06 -1.95
N ASP A 25 -11.42 -7.16 -1.28
CA ASP A 25 -12.68 -7.89 -1.46
C ASP A 25 -13.92 -7.09 -1.00
N GLU A 26 -13.77 -6.17 -0.05
CA GLU A 26 -14.85 -5.28 0.41
C GLU A 26 -15.19 -4.16 -0.59
N TYR A 27 -14.22 -3.73 -1.41
CA TYR A 27 -14.34 -2.54 -2.26
C TYR A 27 -14.32 -2.81 -3.76
N LEU A 28 -13.79 -3.95 -4.20
CA LEU A 28 -13.51 -4.22 -5.61
C LEU A 28 -14.21 -5.49 -6.10
N SER A 29 -14.59 -5.50 -7.38
CA SER A 29 -14.99 -6.72 -8.08
C SER A 29 -13.77 -7.60 -8.38
N SER A 30 -14.00 -8.89 -8.69
CA SER A 30 -12.94 -9.84 -9.02
C SER A 30 -11.99 -9.35 -10.13
N ASP A 31 -12.52 -8.71 -11.17
CA ASP A 31 -11.71 -8.16 -12.28
C ASP A 31 -10.86 -6.97 -11.81
N GLN A 32 -11.40 -6.12 -10.94
CA GLN A 32 -10.67 -5.01 -10.35
C GLN A 32 -9.60 -5.50 -9.38
N ILE A 33 -9.83 -6.59 -8.64
CA ILE A 33 -8.84 -7.22 -7.76
C ILE A 33 -7.63 -7.72 -8.57
N MET A 34 -7.85 -8.31 -9.75
CA MET A 34 -6.76 -8.73 -10.62
C MET A 34 -5.92 -7.52 -11.09
N SER A 35 -6.58 -6.43 -11.48
CA SER A 35 -5.91 -5.17 -11.84
C SER A 35 -5.16 -4.56 -10.64
N LEU A 36 -5.74 -4.62 -9.44
CA LEU A 36 -5.14 -4.14 -8.21
C LEU A 36 -3.86 -4.92 -7.91
N LYS A 37 -3.92 -6.26 -7.95
CA LYS A 37 -2.75 -7.12 -7.72
C LYS A 37 -1.62 -6.81 -8.70
N TYR A 38 -1.93 -6.64 -9.98
CA TYR A 38 -0.92 -6.26 -10.97
C TYR A 38 -0.23 -4.92 -10.62
N LYS A 39 -1.01 -3.89 -10.29
CA LYS A 39 -0.49 -2.58 -9.88
C LYS A 39 0.33 -2.66 -8.59
N MET A 40 -0.16 -3.41 -7.60
CA MET A 40 0.55 -3.65 -6.34
C MET A 40 1.90 -4.32 -6.59
N THR A 41 1.98 -5.33 -7.47
CA THR A 41 3.24 -5.99 -7.82
C THR A 41 4.27 -5.02 -8.37
N LEU A 42 3.86 -4.09 -9.23
CA LEU A 42 4.77 -3.07 -9.80
C LEU A 42 5.29 -2.11 -8.73
N VAL A 43 4.40 -1.59 -7.87
CA VAL A 43 4.77 -0.67 -6.78
C VAL A 43 5.64 -1.38 -5.74
N PHE A 44 5.28 -2.60 -5.36
CA PHE A 44 6.03 -3.39 -4.39
C PHE A 44 7.42 -3.74 -4.91
N ARG A 45 7.56 -4.05 -6.20
CA ARG A 45 8.87 -4.23 -6.84
C ARG A 45 9.73 -2.98 -6.75
N ASP A 46 9.15 -1.80 -6.99
CA ASP A 46 9.85 -0.51 -6.87
C ASP A 46 10.31 -0.25 -5.43
N PHE A 47 9.44 -0.48 -4.44
CA PHE A 47 9.79 -0.35 -3.01
C PHE A 47 10.94 -1.28 -2.61
N LEU A 48 11.00 -2.48 -3.20
CA LEU A 48 12.01 -3.48 -2.92
C LEU A 48 13.19 -3.46 -3.88
N LYS A 49 13.39 -2.41 -4.69
CA LYS A 49 14.46 -2.36 -5.71
C LYS A 49 15.88 -2.56 -5.17
N TYR A 50 16.13 -2.20 -3.91
CA TYR A 50 17.41 -2.43 -3.21
C TYR A 50 17.51 -3.79 -2.52
N LYS A 51 16.42 -4.58 -2.53
CA LYS A 51 16.31 -5.92 -1.96
C LYS A 51 15.47 -6.82 -2.88
N ILE A 52 15.85 -6.91 -4.15
CA ILE A 52 15.05 -7.61 -5.18
C ILE A 52 14.77 -9.08 -4.84
N TRP A 53 15.66 -9.76 -4.11
CA TRP A 53 15.44 -11.12 -3.64
C TRP A 53 14.24 -11.24 -2.67
N LYS A 54 13.95 -10.19 -1.89
CA LYS A 54 12.74 -10.13 -1.05
C LYS A 54 11.49 -10.00 -1.90
N TYR A 55 11.57 -9.24 -3.00
CA TYR A 55 10.47 -9.17 -3.96
C TYR A 55 10.22 -10.54 -4.59
N GLU A 56 11.25 -11.23 -5.06
CA GLU A 56 11.08 -12.56 -5.67
C GLU A 56 10.45 -13.58 -4.71
N LYS A 57 10.80 -13.49 -3.42
CA LYS A 57 10.20 -14.33 -2.36
C LYS A 57 8.72 -14.04 -2.11
N HIS A 58 8.26 -12.82 -2.40
CA HIS A 58 6.95 -12.28 -1.99
C HIS A 58 6.11 -11.73 -3.16
N LYS A 59 6.42 -12.13 -4.39
CA LYS A 59 5.80 -11.59 -5.62
C LYS A 59 4.35 -12.02 -5.85
N ASP A 60 3.92 -13.06 -5.15
CA ASP A 60 2.53 -13.52 -5.06
C ASP A 60 1.69 -12.63 -4.13
N LEU A 61 2.32 -11.70 -3.42
CA LEU A 61 1.70 -10.76 -2.48
C LEU A 61 1.04 -11.45 -1.28
N ASP A 62 1.48 -12.67 -0.94
CA ASP A 62 1.01 -13.37 0.26
C ASP A 62 1.73 -12.87 1.51
N TYR A 63 0.95 -12.48 2.53
CA TYR A 63 1.49 -12.08 3.83
C TYR A 63 2.19 -13.22 4.58
N SER A 64 1.96 -14.48 4.18
CA SER A 64 2.58 -15.63 4.82
C SER A 64 4.11 -15.47 4.85
N CYS A 65 4.70 -15.66 6.02
CA CYS A 65 6.15 -15.59 6.23
C CYS A 65 6.84 -14.24 5.88
N MET A 66 6.09 -13.12 5.81
CA MET A 66 6.67 -11.78 5.68
C MET A 66 7.14 -11.20 7.02
N ALA A 67 8.33 -10.60 7.01
CA ALA A 67 8.78 -9.76 8.12
C ALA A 67 7.94 -8.49 8.24
N LEU A 68 7.92 -7.87 9.43
CA LEU A 68 7.09 -6.68 9.70
C LEU A 68 7.31 -5.56 8.68
N GLY A 69 8.57 -5.23 8.37
CA GLY A 69 8.86 -4.17 7.41
C GLY A 69 8.45 -4.50 5.96
N GLU A 70 8.45 -5.78 5.58
CA GLU A 70 7.97 -6.23 4.25
C GLU A 70 6.46 -6.09 4.14
N ARG A 71 5.72 -6.41 5.22
CA ARG A 71 4.27 -6.20 5.28
C ARG A 71 3.90 -4.73 5.18
N VAL A 72 4.65 -3.85 5.85
CA VAL A 72 4.43 -2.40 5.73
C VAL A 72 4.65 -1.93 4.30
N CYS A 73 5.72 -2.39 3.62
CA CYS A 73 5.91 -2.10 2.20
C CYS A 73 4.73 -2.60 1.34
N LEU A 74 4.20 -3.79 1.61
CA LEU A 74 3.06 -4.33 0.87
C LEU A 74 1.76 -3.53 1.13
N ASN A 75 1.52 -3.12 2.37
CA ASN A 75 0.39 -2.30 2.76
C ASN A 75 0.44 -0.91 2.11
N LEU A 76 1.62 -0.32 2.04
CA LEU A 76 1.83 0.92 1.29
C LEU A 76 1.59 0.71 -0.21
N ALA A 77 2.01 -0.42 -0.77
CA ALA A 77 1.78 -0.71 -2.19
C ALA A 77 0.29 -0.85 -2.51
N PHE A 78 -0.49 -1.45 -1.60
CA PHE A 78 -1.94 -1.48 -1.68
C PHE A 78 -2.54 -0.07 -1.67
N LEU A 79 -2.17 0.78 -0.70
CA LEU A 79 -2.70 2.15 -0.58
C LEU A 79 -2.40 3.00 -1.82
N VAL A 80 -1.21 2.86 -2.40
CA VAL A 80 -0.86 3.49 -3.67
C VAL A 80 -1.74 2.96 -4.81
N ALA A 81 -1.87 1.63 -4.93
CA ALA A 81 -2.55 1.00 -6.05
C ALA A 81 -4.07 1.24 -6.02
N ILE A 82 -4.69 1.22 -4.84
CA ILE A 82 -6.14 1.34 -4.68
C ILE A 82 -6.65 2.75 -5.01
N LYS A 83 -5.84 3.80 -4.79
CA LYS A 83 -6.17 5.18 -5.20
C LYS A 83 -6.43 5.33 -6.71
N GLN A 84 -5.95 4.39 -7.53
CA GLN A 84 -6.16 4.41 -8.98
C GLN A 84 -7.53 3.86 -9.42
N PHE A 85 -8.38 3.42 -8.51
CA PHE A 85 -9.69 2.83 -8.81
C PHE A 85 -10.86 3.80 -8.60
N GLU A 86 -10.59 5.11 -8.47
CA GLU A 86 -11.59 6.16 -8.18
C GLU A 86 -12.50 5.84 -6.98
N ILE A 87 -12.01 4.98 -6.07
CA ILE A 87 -12.70 4.66 -4.83
C ILE A 87 -12.43 5.82 -3.88
N ASP A 88 -13.49 6.35 -3.27
CA ASP A 88 -13.40 7.42 -2.29
C ASP A 88 -12.91 6.88 -0.95
N ILE A 89 -11.63 6.47 -0.94
CA ILE A 89 -10.88 6.02 0.22
C ILE A 89 -10.02 7.19 0.70
N GLN A 90 -10.53 7.91 1.68
CA GLN A 90 -9.68 8.82 2.44
C GLN A 90 -8.68 8.00 3.25
N THR A 91 -7.40 8.29 3.04
CA THR A 91 -6.28 7.65 3.75
C THR A 91 -5.66 8.69 4.65
N ASP A 92 -6.07 8.76 5.91
CA ASP A 92 -5.41 9.62 6.89
C ASP A 92 -4.26 8.83 7.55
N ILE A 93 -3.03 9.18 7.20
CA ILE A 93 -1.80 8.58 7.74
C ILE A 93 -1.19 9.57 8.73
N ASN A 94 -1.56 9.45 10.00
CA ASN A 94 -1.09 10.33 11.08
C ASN A 94 0.28 9.96 11.68
N ILE A 95 1.01 9.06 11.02
CA ILE A 95 2.33 8.55 11.43
C ILE A 95 3.24 8.45 10.21
N ASN A 96 4.56 8.43 10.42
CA ASN A 96 5.49 8.15 9.33
C ASN A 96 5.63 6.62 9.13
N PRO A 97 5.10 6.02 8.05
CA PRO A 97 5.19 4.57 7.82
C PRO A 97 6.64 4.08 7.66
N LEU A 98 7.56 4.99 7.33
CA LEU A 98 8.97 4.70 7.14
C LEU A 98 9.70 4.33 8.44
N ASP A 99 9.10 4.64 9.59
CA ASP A 99 9.66 4.30 10.90
C ASP A 99 9.59 2.79 11.19
N PHE A 100 8.73 2.05 10.47
CA PHE A 100 8.54 0.60 10.63
C PHE A 100 9.38 -0.25 9.68
N ILE A 101 10.18 0.37 8.82
CA ILE A 101 10.99 -0.32 7.81
C ILE A 101 12.48 0.01 7.96
N ASN A 102 13.33 -0.96 7.63
CA ASN A 102 14.78 -0.81 7.71
C ASN A 102 15.31 0.19 6.66
N SER A 103 16.58 0.59 6.79
CA SER A 103 17.19 1.63 5.95
C SER A 103 17.12 1.36 4.44
N GLU A 104 17.29 0.12 4.00
CA GLU A 104 17.27 -0.22 2.57
C GLU A 104 15.84 -0.22 2.00
N LEU A 105 14.87 -0.73 2.75
CA LEU A 105 13.45 -0.64 2.41
C LEU A 105 12.98 0.81 2.41
N ARG A 106 13.38 1.57 3.43
CA ARG A 106 13.09 3.01 3.55
C ARG A 106 13.58 3.77 2.34
N LYS A 107 14.81 3.50 1.90
CA LYS A 107 15.38 4.13 0.71
C LYS A 107 14.53 3.83 -0.53
N GLY A 108 14.13 2.58 -0.74
CA GLY A 108 13.29 2.18 -1.85
C GLY A 108 11.93 2.91 -1.86
N VAL A 109 11.23 2.90 -0.72
CA VAL A 109 9.92 3.57 -0.55
C VAL A 109 10.03 5.09 -0.75
N SER A 110 11.01 5.77 -0.12
CA SER A 110 11.17 7.22 -0.21
C SER A 110 11.55 7.74 -1.61
N GLU A 111 12.19 6.89 -2.43
CA GLU A 111 12.53 7.23 -3.82
C GLU A 111 11.39 6.95 -4.80
N SER A 112 10.37 6.20 -4.39
CA SER A 112 9.24 5.88 -5.24
C SER A 112 8.39 7.12 -5.53
N LEU A 113 8.18 7.41 -6.82
CA LEU A 113 7.31 8.51 -7.24
C LEU A 113 5.86 8.28 -6.82
N ASP A 114 5.40 7.03 -6.84
CA ASP A 114 4.04 6.70 -6.48
C ASP A 114 3.77 6.85 -4.98
N TYR A 115 4.75 6.49 -4.14
CA TYR A 115 4.67 6.78 -2.70
C TYR A 115 4.67 8.28 -2.41
N ARG A 116 5.51 9.07 -3.11
CA ARG A 116 5.50 10.53 -2.94
C ARG A 116 4.14 11.15 -3.28
N ARG A 117 3.50 10.69 -4.35
CA ARG A 117 2.14 11.12 -4.71
C ARG A 117 1.11 10.74 -3.65
N LEU A 118 1.23 9.55 -3.07
CA LEU A 118 0.37 9.12 -1.96
C LEU A 118 0.44 10.09 -0.78
N VAL A 119 1.65 10.52 -0.39
CA VAL A 119 1.86 11.44 0.74
C VAL A 119 1.46 12.88 0.42
N LEU A 120 1.67 13.36 -0.81
CA LEU A 120 1.25 14.71 -1.20
C LEU A 120 -0.28 14.85 -1.21
N THR A 121 -0.99 13.84 -1.72
CA THR A 121 -2.47 13.83 -1.71
C THR A 121 -3.09 13.71 -0.32
N THR A 122 -2.31 13.46 0.73
CA THR A 122 -2.78 13.51 2.13
C THR A 122 -2.57 14.86 2.81
N VAL A 123 -1.85 15.80 2.18
CA VAL A 123 -1.55 17.13 2.75
C VAL A 123 -2.47 18.22 2.18
N ASP A 124 -3.04 18.03 0.99
CA ASP A 124 -3.85 19.04 0.31
C ASP A 124 -5.32 19.17 0.82
N ASP A 125 -5.71 18.43 1.87
CA ASP A 125 -7.06 18.46 2.47
C ASP A 125 -7.13 19.24 3.81
N THR A 126 -6.11 20.03 4.18
CA THR A 126 -6.13 20.98 5.33
C THR A 126 -6.10 22.43 4.89
#